data_AF-A0A1M7ACC9-F1
#
_entry.id   AF-A0A1M7ACC9-F1
#
_cell.length_a   1.000
_cell.length_b   1.000
_cell.length_c   1.000
_cell.angle_alpha   90.00
_cell.angle_beta   90.00
_cell.angle_gamma   90.00
#
_symmetry.space_group_name_H-M   'P 1'
#
loop_
_entity.id
_entity.type
_entity.pdbx_description
1 polymer ?
#
loop_
_entity_poly.entity_id
_entity_poly.type
_entity_poly.pdbx_seq_one_letter_code
_entity_poly.pdbx_strand_id
1 'polypeptide(L)'
;MEAIAEAATRPTMSFVAVKTAEQLDLQALHRARERLIHNCTRLINQARGFLMERGVRIGTGRHVFQRALAQLVSENSSDLSPSMIGILSEMADELVVINDRVSVLDAEIRGHARADADMQRLMEIPGVGPTIASALVAATRIETAKMKEVDPEAWLTWVLQRLPDHKINRIDELMPWNWQPEKA
;
A
#
# COMPACT_ATOMS: atom_id res chain seq x y z
N MET A 1 -8.46 12.00 -38.49
CA MET A 1 -9.35 12.53 -37.43
C MET A 1 -10.80 12.04 -37.64
N GLU A 2 -11.01 10.86 -38.21
CA GLU A 2 -12.35 10.26 -38.46
C GLU A 2 -12.65 9.08 -37.53
N ALA A 3 -11.61 8.35 -37.09
CA ALA A 3 -11.75 7.20 -36.18
C ALA A 3 -12.28 7.54 -34.78
N ILE A 4 -12.20 8.81 -34.36
CA ILE A 4 -12.70 9.29 -33.06
C ILE A 4 -14.20 9.66 -33.16
N ALA A 5 -14.65 10.11 -34.34
CA ALA A 5 -16.04 10.49 -34.58
C ALA A 5 -16.93 9.26 -34.82
N GLU A 6 -16.40 8.22 -35.46
CA GLU A 6 -17.14 6.97 -35.75
C GLU A 6 -17.33 6.07 -34.51
N ALA A 7 -16.52 6.26 -33.47
CA ALA A 7 -16.67 5.53 -32.22
C ALA A 7 -17.87 6.03 -31.38
N ALA A 8 -18.24 7.31 -31.51
CA ALA A 8 -19.27 7.98 -30.71
C ALA A 8 -20.73 7.58 -31.06
N THR A 9 -20.95 6.97 -32.22
CA THR A 9 -22.30 6.63 -32.72
C THR A 9 -22.73 5.19 -32.41
N ARG A 10 -21.89 4.38 -31.73
CA ARG A 10 -22.26 3.02 -31.34
C ARG A 10 -23.08 3.04 -30.03
N PRO A 11 -24.30 2.48 -30.00
CA PRO A 11 -25.15 2.45 -28.79
C PRO A 11 -24.62 1.55 -27.65
N THR A 12 -23.41 1.00 -27.81
CA THR A 12 -22.69 0.19 -26.80
C THR A 12 -21.41 0.89 -26.31
N MET A 13 -21.33 2.22 -26.39
CA MET A 13 -20.18 2.98 -25.90
C MET A 13 -20.39 3.32 -24.42
N SER A 14 -20.04 2.40 -23.51
CA SER A 14 -20.07 2.66 -22.07
C SER A 14 -19.12 3.83 -21.76
N PHE A 15 -19.65 4.96 -21.29
CA PHE A 15 -18.85 6.08 -20.82
C PHE A 15 -17.98 5.64 -19.63
N VAL A 16 -16.72 5.39 -19.93
CA VAL A 16 -15.67 5.01 -19.00
C VAL A 16 -15.45 6.20 -18.04
N ALA A 17 -16.20 6.25 -16.94
CA ALA A 17 -16.20 7.35 -15.97
C ALA A 17 -14.82 7.63 -15.39
N VAL A 18 -14.21 8.72 -15.83
CA VAL A 18 -12.83 9.09 -15.52
C VAL A 18 -12.67 9.14 -14.01
N LYS A 19 -11.62 8.51 -13.45
CA LYS A 19 -11.28 8.64 -12.03
C LYS A 19 -11.25 10.13 -11.66
N THR A 20 -11.84 10.49 -10.52
CA THR A 20 -11.79 11.88 -10.06
C THR A 20 -10.34 12.28 -9.80
N ALA A 21 -10.04 13.59 -9.84
CA ALA A 21 -8.71 14.08 -9.50
C ALA A 21 -8.29 13.60 -8.10
N GLU A 22 -9.21 13.68 -7.13
CA GLU A 22 -9.00 13.21 -5.76
C GLU A 22 -8.69 11.70 -5.69
N GLN A 23 -9.36 10.86 -6.49
CA GLN A 23 -9.05 9.42 -6.56
C GLN A 23 -7.70 9.13 -7.19
N LEU A 24 -7.27 9.93 -8.18
CA LEU A 24 -5.95 9.83 -8.79
C LEU A 24 -4.85 10.25 -7.80
N ASP A 25 -5.09 11.32 -7.04
CA ASP A 25 -4.18 11.82 -6.01
C ASP A 25 -4.05 10.81 -4.87
N LEU A 26 -5.17 10.23 -4.41
CA LEU A 26 -5.17 9.17 -3.40
C LEU A 26 -4.43 7.91 -3.90
N GLN A 27 -4.58 7.56 -5.18
CA GLN A 27 -3.81 6.47 -5.78
C GLN A 27 -2.30 6.78 -5.83
N ALA A 28 -1.93 8.02 -6.17
CA ALA A 28 -0.54 8.46 -6.17
C ALA A 28 0.07 8.42 -4.75
N LEU A 29 -0.71 8.81 -3.75
CA LEU A 29 -0.35 8.75 -2.33
C LEU A 29 0.01 7.32 -1.89
N HIS A 30 -0.84 6.34 -2.22
CA HIS A 30 -0.59 4.92 -1.94
C HIS A 30 0.68 4.40 -2.63
N ARG A 31 0.90 4.75 -3.91
CA ARG A 31 2.13 4.37 -4.63
C ARG A 31 3.38 4.99 -4.02
N ALA A 32 3.30 6.26 -3.61
CA ALA A 32 4.42 6.95 -2.96
C ALA A 32 4.78 6.25 -1.64
N ARG A 33 3.78 5.85 -0.86
CA ARG A 33 3.94 5.09 0.37
C ARG A 33 4.57 3.72 0.11
N GLU A 34 4.04 2.97 -0.85
CA GLU A 34 4.53 1.63 -1.19
C GLU A 34 6.01 1.66 -1.60
N ARG A 35 6.42 2.65 -2.39
CA ARG A 35 7.83 2.86 -2.77
C ARG A 35 8.72 3.05 -1.55
N LEU A 36 8.30 3.85 -0.57
CA LEU A 36 9.07 4.08 0.65
C LEU A 36 9.16 2.83 1.53
N ILE A 37 8.09 2.06 1.63
CA ILE A 37 8.10 0.77 2.35
C ILE A 37 9.06 -0.22 1.67
N HIS A 38 9.05 -0.30 0.34
CA HIS A 38 10.02 -1.10 -0.40
C HIS A 38 11.46 -0.66 -0.12
N ASN A 39 11.73 0.64 -0.13
CA ASN A 39 13.05 1.18 0.19
C ASN A 39 13.49 0.82 1.62
N CYS A 40 12.58 0.92 2.58
CA CYS A 40 12.85 0.51 3.96
C CYS A 40 13.23 -0.97 4.06
N THR A 41 12.47 -1.85 3.42
CA THR A 41 12.79 -3.29 3.38
C THR A 41 14.14 -3.56 2.73
N ARG A 42 14.46 -2.87 1.64
CA ARG A 42 15.74 -2.98 0.94
C ARG A 42 16.91 -2.59 1.84
N LEU A 43 16.83 -1.45 2.53
CA LEU A 43 17.88 -0.99 3.46
C LEU A 43 18.09 -1.96 4.61
N ILE A 44 17.00 -2.44 5.23
CA ILE A 44 17.06 -3.40 6.32
C ILE A 44 17.75 -4.69 5.87
N ASN A 45 17.38 -5.21 4.70
CA ASN A 45 17.97 -6.45 4.18
C ASN A 45 19.44 -6.27 3.83
N GLN A 46 19.82 -5.12 3.27
CA GLN A 46 21.21 -4.80 2.97
C GLN A 46 22.06 -4.69 4.24
N ALA A 47 21.60 -3.95 5.25
CA ALA A 47 22.32 -3.82 6.52
C ALA A 47 22.43 -5.18 7.22
N ARG A 48 21.38 -6.00 7.17
CA ARG A 48 21.42 -7.38 7.68
C ARG A 48 22.48 -8.22 6.97
N GLY A 49 22.62 -8.10 5.65
CA GLY A 49 23.66 -8.78 4.89
C GLY A 49 25.07 -8.45 5.38
N PHE A 50 25.38 -7.16 5.52
CA PHE A 50 26.69 -6.69 6.01
C PHE A 50 27.02 -7.19 7.42
N LEU A 51 26.02 -7.28 8.29
CA LEU A 51 26.15 -7.77 9.65
C LEU A 51 26.36 -9.29 9.68
N MET A 52 25.64 -10.04 8.84
CA MET A 52 25.80 -11.49 8.74
C MET A 52 27.20 -11.88 8.23
N GLU A 53 27.76 -11.15 7.28
CA GLU A 53 29.14 -11.34 6.81
C GLU A 53 30.19 -11.18 7.92
N ARG A 54 29.84 -10.48 9.00
CA ARG A 54 30.68 -10.25 10.19
C ARG A 54 30.26 -11.09 11.40
N GLY A 55 29.37 -12.07 11.20
CA GLY A 55 28.90 -12.96 12.26
C GLY A 55 27.85 -12.37 13.20
N VAL A 56 27.40 -11.12 12.97
CA VAL A 56 26.37 -10.46 13.78
C VAL A 56 24.99 -10.87 13.30
N ARG A 57 24.22 -11.54 14.16
CA ARG A 57 22.84 -11.98 13.87
C ARG A 57 21.84 -11.08 14.57
N ILE A 58 20.91 -10.51 13.81
CA ILE A 58 19.81 -9.69 14.31
C ILE A 58 18.47 -10.34 13.97
N GLY A 59 17.47 -10.15 14.83
CA GLY A 59 16.10 -10.60 14.60
C GLY A 59 15.50 -10.10 13.27
N THR A 60 14.50 -10.83 12.78
CA THR A 60 13.89 -10.63 11.46
C THR A 60 12.89 -9.46 11.41
N GLY A 61 12.30 -9.09 12.54
CA GLY A 61 11.32 -8.00 12.61
C GLY A 61 11.93 -6.61 12.38
N ARG A 62 11.24 -5.75 11.61
CA ARG A 62 11.68 -4.38 11.28
C ARG A 62 12.04 -3.56 12.52
N HIS A 63 11.15 -3.50 13.51
CA HIS A 63 11.39 -2.74 14.74
C HIS A 63 12.52 -3.34 15.58
N VAL A 64 12.62 -4.67 15.63
CA VAL A 64 13.72 -5.38 16.30
C VAL A 64 15.05 -5.02 15.64
N PHE A 65 15.09 -5.05 14.31
CA PHE A 65 16.26 -4.72 13.52
C PHE A 65 16.70 -3.27 13.70
N GLN A 66 15.76 -2.32 13.58
CA GLN A 66 16.01 -0.89 13.76
C GLN A 66 16.62 -0.59 15.13
N ARG A 67 16.06 -1.16 16.19
CA ARG A 67 16.57 -0.98 17.55
C ARG A 67 17.98 -1.54 17.71
N ALA A 68 18.22 -2.75 17.20
CA ALA A 68 19.53 -3.39 17.28
C ALA A 68 20.59 -2.64 16.45
N LEU A 69 20.21 -2.13 15.26
CA LEU A 69 21.10 -1.32 14.44
C LEU A 69 21.51 -0.02 15.14
N ALA A 70 20.56 0.71 15.71
CA ALA A 70 20.83 1.93 16.47
C ALA A 70 21.75 1.66 17.67
N GLN A 71 21.52 0.55 18.38
CA GLN A 71 22.35 0.14 19.50
C GLN A 71 23.79 -0.16 19.07
N LEU A 72 23.98 -0.97 18.01
CA LEU A 72 25.30 -1.32 17.47
C LEU A 72 26.11 -0.10 17.01
N VAL A 73 25.44 0.88 16.39
CA VAL A 73 26.05 2.13 15.97
C VAL A 73 26.46 2.98 17.19
N SER A 74 25.62 3.04 18.22
CA SER A 74 25.89 3.85 19.43
C SER A 74 26.98 3.27 20.33
N GLU A 75 27.08 1.94 20.42
CA GLU A 75 27.98 1.24 21.33
C GLU A 75 29.39 1.03 20.75
N ASN A 76 29.63 1.42 19.50
CA ASN A 76 30.89 1.20 18.77
C ASN A 76 31.41 -0.23 18.98
N SER A 77 30.60 -1.22 18.59
CA SER A 77 30.94 -2.64 18.76
C SER A 77 32.36 -2.92 18.26
N SER A 78 33.21 -3.50 19.12
CA SER A 78 34.60 -3.87 18.81
C SER A 78 34.73 -4.84 17.64
N ASP A 79 33.62 -5.50 17.27
CA ASP A 79 33.56 -6.51 16.22
C ASP A 79 33.35 -5.89 14.82
N LEU A 80 33.13 -4.59 14.73
CA LEU A 80 32.91 -3.86 13.47
C LEU A 80 34.05 -2.88 13.20
N SER A 81 34.50 -2.81 11.95
CA SER A 81 35.47 -1.80 11.55
C SER A 81 34.84 -0.40 11.56
N PRO A 82 35.62 0.67 11.80
CA PRO A 82 35.10 2.04 11.80
C PRO A 82 34.39 2.42 10.49
N SER A 83 34.88 1.92 9.35
CA SER A 83 34.24 2.14 8.05
C SER A 83 32.87 1.46 7.95
N MET A 84 32.71 0.25 8.50
CA MET A 84 31.41 -0.43 8.52
C MET A 84 30.44 0.27 9.47
N ILE A 85 30.91 0.74 10.62
CA ILE A 85 30.11 1.56 11.53
C ILE A 85 29.59 2.80 10.78
N GLY A 86 30.46 3.51 10.05
CA GLY A 86 30.05 4.65 9.22
C GLY A 86 28.94 4.33 8.21
N ILE A 87 29.11 3.24 7.45
CA ILE A 87 28.09 2.78 6.47
C ILE A 87 26.76 2.46 7.17
N LEU A 88 26.81 1.72 8.28
CA LEU A 88 25.61 1.34 9.04
C LEU A 88 24.92 2.55 9.67
N SER A 89 25.68 3.56 10.11
CA SER A 89 25.15 4.83 10.61
C SER A 89 24.40 5.58 9.51
N GLU A 90 25.00 5.74 8.33
CA GLU A 90 24.33 6.40 7.19
C GLU A 90 23.03 5.68 6.79
N MET A 91 23.05 4.34 6.78
CA MET A 91 21.85 3.54 6.52
C MET A 91 20.80 3.68 7.63
N ALA A 92 21.21 3.82 8.89
CA ALA A 92 20.30 4.04 10.01
C ALA A 92 19.62 5.41 9.90
N ASP A 93 20.37 6.46 9.56
CA ASP A 93 19.85 7.80 9.32
C ASP A 93 18.88 7.83 8.14
N GLU A 94 19.23 7.19 7.02
CA GLU A 94 18.33 7.05 5.87
C GLU A 94 17.02 6.34 6.26
N LEU A 95 17.12 5.30 7.10
CA LEU A 95 15.98 4.53 7.57
C LEU A 95 15.05 5.38 8.45
N VAL A 96 15.59 6.26 9.31
CA VAL A 96 14.80 7.22 10.11
C VAL A 96 14.01 8.14 9.18
N VAL A 97 14.68 8.77 8.21
CA VAL A 97 14.04 9.69 7.25
C VAL A 97 12.93 8.98 6.46
N ILE A 98 13.15 7.74 6.02
CA ILE A 98 12.13 6.97 5.31
C ILE A 98 10.95 6.65 6.21
N ASN A 99 11.17 6.26 7.46
CA ASN A 99 10.10 5.97 8.42
C ASN A 99 9.22 7.21 8.68
N ASP A 100 9.85 8.37 8.85
CA ASP A 100 9.15 9.63 9.08
C ASP A 100 8.28 9.99 7.88
N ARG A 101 8.83 9.86 6.67
CA ARG A 101 8.07 10.10 5.44
C ARG A 101 6.91 9.11 5.27
N VAL A 102 7.09 7.83 5.60
CA VAL A 102 5.99 6.86 5.60
C VAL A 102 4.91 7.29 6.60
N SER A 103 5.31 7.77 7.78
CA SER A 103 4.37 8.23 8.82
C SER A 103 3.56 9.45 8.39
N VAL A 104 4.16 10.37 7.64
CA VAL A 104 3.47 11.52 7.03
C VAL A 104 2.41 11.03 6.04
N LEU A 105 2.78 10.16 5.09
CA LEU A 105 1.81 9.63 4.11
C LEU A 105 0.71 8.80 4.78
N ASP A 106 1.04 8.05 5.83
CA ASP A 106 0.06 7.33 6.66
C ASP A 106 -0.93 8.27 7.32
N ALA A 107 -0.47 9.44 7.79
CA ALA A 107 -1.34 10.46 8.38
C ALA A 107 -2.26 11.09 7.33
N GLU A 108 -1.74 11.39 6.14
CA GLU A 108 -2.54 11.89 5.02
C GLU A 108 -3.63 10.88 4.61
N ILE A 109 -3.27 9.60 4.43
CA ILE A 109 -4.21 8.51 4.13
C ILE A 109 -5.31 8.42 5.20
N ARG A 110 -4.94 8.50 6.49
CA ARG A 110 -5.91 8.53 7.59
C ARG A 110 -6.80 9.78 7.55
N GLY A 111 -6.25 10.92 7.14
CA GLY A 111 -7.00 12.15 6.92
C GLY A 111 -8.09 11.98 5.86
N HIS A 112 -7.72 11.47 4.68
CA HIS A 112 -8.66 11.17 3.60
C HIS A 112 -9.76 10.18 4.05
N ALA A 113 -9.37 9.08 4.69
CA ALA A 113 -10.32 8.08 5.17
C ALA A 113 -11.30 8.59 6.24
N ARG A 114 -10.89 9.60 7.02
CA ARG A 114 -11.77 10.26 8.00
C ARG A 114 -12.69 11.30 7.37
N ALA A 115 -12.31 11.89 6.24
CA ALA A 115 -13.10 12.92 5.57
C ALA A 115 -14.14 12.34 4.60
N ASP A 116 -13.95 11.11 4.13
CA ASP A 116 -14.79 10.46 3.13
C ASP A 116 -15.81 9.50 3.76
N ALA A 117 -17.10 9.73 3.51
CA ALA A 117 -18.19 8.94 4.09
C ALA A 117 -18.22 7.49 3.59
N ASP A 118 -17.82 7.22 2.35
CA ASP A 118 -17.77 5.86 1.81
C ASP A 118 -16.58 5.09 2.42
N MET A 119 -15.43 5.75 2.62
CA MET A 119 -14.30 5.15 3.36
C MET A 119 -14.65 4.89 4.82
N GLN A 120 -15.42 5.76 5.47
CA GLN A 120 -15.90 5.54 6.84
C GLN A 120 -16.78 4.29 6.93
N ARG A 121 -17.75 4.12 6.03
CA ARG A 121 -18.58 2.91 5.97
C ARG A 121 -17.74 1.65 5.74
N LEU A 122 -16.76 1.72 4.84
CA LEU A 122 -15.84 0.60 4.61
C LEU A 122 -15.10 0.19 5.90
N MET A 123 -14.72 1.16 6.75
CA MET A 123 -14.02 0.88 8.01
C MET A 123 -14.91 0.28 9.11
N GLU A 124 -16.24 0.28 8.96
CA GLU A 124 -17.13 -0.46 9.86
C GLU A 124 -16.95 -1.98 9.73
N ILE A 125 -16.37 -2.43 8.63
CA ILE A 125 -16.14 -3.84 8.35
C ILE A 125 -14.91 -4.34 9.13
N PRO A 126 -15.03 -5.40 9.95
CA PRO A 126 -13.92 -5.91 10.75
C PRO A 126 -12.68 -6.23 9.89
N GLY A 127 -11.54 -5.67 10.29
CA GLY A 127 -10.26 -5.82 9.58
C GLY A 127 -10.00 -4.74 8.53
N VAL A 128 -10.96 -3.86 8.24
CA VAL A 128 -10.79 -2.76 7.27
C VAL A 128 -10.37 -1.48 7.99
N GLY A 129 -9.08 -1.16 7.89
CA GLY A 129 -8.54 0.09 8.39
C GLY A 129 -8.52 1.21 7.33
N PRO A 130 -8.12 2.43 7.71
CA PRO A 130 -8.01 3.60 6.83
C PRO A 130 -7.20 3.34 5.54
N THR A 131 -6.11 2.59 5.65
CA THR A 131 -5.24 2.24 4.51
C THR A 131 -5.97 1.34 3.51
N ILE A 132 -6.76 0.39 3.98
CA ILE A 132 -7.50 -0.56 3.13
C ILE A 132 -8.69 0.17 2.50
N ALA A 133 -9.49 0.90 3.30
CA ALA A 133 -10.64 1.65 2.82
C ALA A 133 -10.27 2.66 1.73
N SER A 134 -9.23 3.47 1.97
CA SER A 134 -8.75 4.45 1.00
C SER A 134 -8.14 3.82 -0.26
N ALA A 135 -7.42 2.70 -0.12
CA ALA A 135 -6.88 1.97 -1.27
C ALA A 135 -8.01 1.39 -2.14
N LEU A 136 -9.06 0.86 -1.51
CA LEU A 136 -10.26 0.40 -2.22
C LEU A 136 -10.88 1.58 -2.97
N VAL A 137 -11.20 2.69 -2.33
CA VAL A 137 -11.81 3.85 -3.02
C VAL A 137 -10.91 4.40 -4.15
N ALA A 138 -9.59 4.44 -3.97
CA ALA A 138 -8.64 4.86 -5.01
C ALA A 138 -8.56 3.86 -6.19
N ALA A 139 -8.77 2.57 -5.93
CA ALA A 139 -8.74 1.50 -6.91
C ALA A 139 -10.09 1.32 -7.62
N THR A 140 -11.19 1.49 -6.89
CA THR A 140 -12.55 1.26 -7.37
C THR A 140 -13.03 2.45 -8.19
N ARG A 141 -13.40 2.18 -9.44
CA ARG A 141 -14.42 2.99 -10.10
C ARG A 141 -15.74 2.42 -9.62
N ILE A 142 -16.35 3.01 -8.60
CA ILE A 142 -17.69 2.61 -8.12
C ILE A 142 -18.68 2.56 -9.29
N GLU A 143 -18.46 3.39 -10.33
CA GLU A 143 -19.22 3.35 -11.58
C GLU A 143 -19.01 2.09 -12.43
N THR A 144 -17.85 1.41 -12.40
CA THR A 144 -17.66 0.16 -13.18
C THR A 144 -18.40 -1.04 -12.60
N ALA A 145 -18.64 -1.08 -11.29
CA ALA A 145 -19.51 -2.08 -10.66
C ALA A 145 -20.99 -1.80 -11.00
N LYS A 146 -21.42 -0.53 -10.87
CA LYS A 146 -22.77 -0.10 -11.25
C LYS A 146 -23.07 -0.30 -12.75
N MET A 147 -22.10 -0.05 -13.64
CA MET A 147 -22.21 -0.28 -15.09
C MET A 147 -22.32 -1.75 -15.49
N LYS A 148 -22.02 -2.67 -14.57
CA LYS A 148 -22.05 -4.12 -14.79
C LYS A 148 -23.18 -4.82 -14.01
N GLU A 149 -24.14 -4.05 -13.47
CA GLU A 149 -25.25 -4.55 -12.64
C GLU A 149 -24.77 -5.31 -11.38
N VAL A 150 -23.54 -5.05 -10.95
CA VAL A 150 -22.98 -5.58 -9.70
C VAL A 150 -23.32 -4.61 -8.58
N ASP A 151 -24.05 -5.07 -7.57
CA ASP A 151 -24.30 -4.31 -6.35
C ASP A 151 -22.94 -3.98 -5.68
N PRO A 152 -22.53 -2.70 -5.64
CA PRO A 152 -21.25 -2.31 -5.09
C PRO A 152 -21.10 -2.70 -3.62
N GLU A 153 -22.18 -2.69 -2.85
CA GLU A 153 -22.17 -3.01 -1.42
C GLU A 153 -21.97 -4.51 -1.20
N ALA A 154 -22.68 -5.35 -1.95
CA ALA A 154 -22.52 -6.80 -1.93
C ALA A 154 -21.13 -7.24 -2.44
N TRP A 155 -20.60 -6.59 -3.48
CA TRP A 155 -19.26 -6.87 -3.98
C TRP A 155 -18.17 -6.45 -2.98
N LEU A 156 -18.25 -5.26 -2.41
CA LEU A 156 -17.29 -4.80 -1.39
C LEU A 156 -17.31 -5.74 -0.17
N THR A 157 -18.49 -6.16 0.28
CA THR A 157 -18.62 -7.14 1.37
C THR A 157 -17.92 -8.47 1.01
N TRP A 158 -18.13 -8.97 -0.21
CA TRP A 158 -17.49 -10.18 -0.74
C TRP A 158 -15.96 -10.08 -0.85
N VAL A 159 -15.43 -8.90 -1.22
CA VAL A 159 -14.00 -8.59 -1.26
C VAL A 159 -13.42 -8.60 0.15
N LEU A 160 -14.10 -7.95 1.09
CA LEU A 160 -13.61 -7.77 2.45
C LEU A 160 -13.62 -9.06 3.26
N GLN A 161 -14.54 -9.98 2.99
CA GLN A 161 -14.50 -11.34 3.55
C GLN A 161 -13.30 -12.16 3.06
N ARG A 162 -12.81 -11.91 1.85
CA ARG A 162 -11.69 -12.65 1.25
C ARG A 162 -10.34 -12.02 1.52
N LEU A 163 -10.31 -10.72 1.81
CA LEU A 163 -9.08 -9.93 2.01
C LEU A 163 -8.12 -10.51 3.09
N PRO A 164 -8.58 -11.04 4.25
CA PRO A 164 -7.68 -11.51 5.31
C PRO A 164 -6.74 -12.64 4.87
N ASP A 165 -7.22 -13.54 4.01
CA ASP A 165 -6.46 -14.70 3.53
C ASP A 165 -5.92 -14.51 2.10
N HIS A 166 -6.14 -13.33 1.50
CA HIS A 166 -5.78 -13.08 0.11
C HIS A 166 -4.38 -12.53 -0.05
N LYS A 167 -3.65 -13.07 -1.04
CA LYS A 167 -2.28 -12.61 -1.32
C LYS A 167 -2.32 -11.22 -1.96
N ILE A 168 -1.51 -10.30 -1.42
CA ILE A 168 -1.44 -8.91 -1.89
C ILE A 168 -1.05 -8.78 -3.38
N ASN A 169 -0.39 -9.78 -3.95
CA ASN A 169 -0.01 -9.80 -5.37
C ASN A 169 -1.07 -10.40 -6.30
N ARG A 170 -2.27 -10.71 -5.78
CA ARG A 170 -3.40 -11.29 -6.53
C ARG A 170 -4.68 -10.44 -6.42
N ILE A 171 -4.57 -9.17 -6.05
CA ILE A 171 -5.70 -8.25 -5.86
C ILE A 171 -6.62 -8.16 -7.09
N ASP A 172 -6.09 -8.44 -8.29
CA ASP A 172 -6.86 -8.56 -9.53
C ASP A 172 -7.99 -9.60 -9.46
N GLU A 173 -7.86 -10.61 -8.60
CA GLU A 173 -8.88 -11.64 -8.35
C GLU A 173 -10.09 -11.11 -7.57
N LEU A 174 -9.92 -10.00 -6.86
CA LEU A 174 -11.00 -9.37 -6.09
C LEU A 174 -11.76 -8.30 -6.88
N MET A 175 -11.45 -8.14 -8.17
CA MET A 175 -12.09 -7.13 -9.01
C MET A 175 -13.56 -7.44 -9.29
N PRO A 176 -14.40 -6.42 -9.60
CA PRO A 176 -15.86 -6.60 -9.75
C PRO A 176 -16.28 -7.63 -10.77
N TRP A 177 -15.47 -7.88 -11.81
CA TRP A 177 -15.79 -8.86 -12.85
C TRP A 177 -15.56 -10.32 -12.44
N ASN A 178 -14.87 -10.55 -11.32
CA ASN A 178 -14.68 -11.88 -10.72
C ASN A 178 -15.70 -12.16 -9.60
N TRP A 179 -16.54 -11.19 -9.26
CA TRP A 179 -17.60 -11.34 -8.28
C TRP A 179 -18.68 -12.29 -8.78
N GLN A 180 -19.12 -13.19 -7.89
CA GLN A 180 -20.27 -14.05 -8.12
C GLN A 180 -21.29 -13.76 -7.02
N PRO A 181 -22.56 -13.45 -7.37
CA PRO A 181 -23.61 -13.30 -6.36
C PRO A 181 -23.76 -14.64 -5.64
N GLU A 182 -23.72 -14.60 -4.31
CA GLU A 182 -23.92 -15.78 -3.48
C GLU A 182 -25.35 -16.28 -3.74
N LYS A 183 -25.47 -17.52 -4.25
CA LYS A 183 -26.79 -18.11 -4.51
C LYS A 183 -27.51 -18.27 -3.16
N ALA A 184 -28.61 -17.55 -3.00
CA ALA A 184 -29.59 -17.80 -1.95
C ALA A 184 -30.14 -19.24 -2.03
#